data_AF-A0AAB0A4W6-F1
#
_entry.id   AF-A0AAB0A4W6-F1
#
_cell.length_a   1.000
_cell.length_b   1.000
_cell.length_c   1.000
_cell.angle_alpha   90.00
_cell.angle_beta   90.00
_cell.angle_gamma   90.00
#
_symmetry.space_group_name_H-M   'P 1'
#
loop_
_entity.id
_entity.type
_entity.pdbx_description
1 polymer ?
#
loop_
_entity_poly.entity_id
_entity_poly.type
_entity_poly.pdbx_seq_one_letter_code
_entity_poly.pdbx_strand_id
1 'polypeptide(L)'
;MVDIVKGRYMPTEVVTARAARKRRSSRHLSAGDVYTAIDEVLQLAGYDKDCVVKSVCELSHSPFHNVEDDFYAEILHFLLTPSEHQAFGEHERKMKLKYELAEKYGRMGADCSLMYPTCRKSFLTDISGFLDDNKLESIR
;
A
#
# COMPACT_ATOMS: atom_id res chain seq x y z
N MET A 1 -25.50 -53.74 -31.07
CA MET A 1 -26.55 -52.95 -30.41
C MET A 1 -26.31 -53.08 -28.91
N VAL A 2 -25.69 -52.05 -28.31
CA VAL A 2 -25.24 -52.08 -26.91
C VAL A 2 -26.23 -51.28 -26.09
N ASP A 3 -26.92 -51.93 -25.15
CA ASP A 3 -27.85 -51.29 -24.24
C ASP A 3 -27.09 -50.49 -23.16
N ILE A 4 -27.23 -49.16 -23.21
CA ILE A 4 -26.55 -48.16 -22.35
C ILE A 4 -27.34 -47.88 -21.06
N VAL A 5 -28.27 -48.74 -20.65
CA VAL A 5 -29.16 -48.46 -19.51
C VAL A 5 -28.83 -49.31 -18.29
N LYS A 6 -27.68 -49.03 -17.68
CA LYS A 6 -27.45 -49.18 -16.22
C LYS A 6 -26.21 -48.38 -15.87
N GLY A 7 -26.39 -47.08 -15.73
CA GLY A 7 -25.37 -46.16 -15.23
C GLY A 7 -24.87 -46.59 -13.86
N ARG A 8 -23.72 -47.27 -13.84
CA ARG A 8 -22.85 -47.41 -12.68
C ARG A 8 -21.45 -47.07 -13.14
N TYR A 9 -21.16 -45.78 -13.20
CA TYR A 9 -19.78 -45.32 -13.32
C TYR A 9 -19.14 -45.52 -11.94
N MET A 10 -18.18 -46.44 -11.84
CA MET A 10 -17.25 -46.43 -10.70
C MET A 10 -16.36 -45.21 -10.87
N PRO A 11 -16.33 -44.26 -9.92
CA PRO A 11 -15.36 -43.19 -9.98
C PRO A 11 -13.99 -43.83 -9.82
N THR A 12 -13.19 -43.79 -10.88
CA THR A 12 -11.76 -44.05 -10.79
C THR A 12 -11.20 -43.03 -9.80
N GLU A 13 -10.46 -43.53 -8.82
CA GLU A 13 -9.79 -42.73 -7.81
C GLU A 13 -8.87 -41.71 -8.48
N VAL A 14 -9.33 -40.49 -8.71
CA VAL A 14 -8.44 -39.34 -8.88
C VAL A 14 -9.21 -38.06 -8.59
N VAL A 15 -8.63 -37.29 -7.68
CA VAL A 15 -9.12 -36.02 -7.13
C VAL A 15 -10.29 -36.24 -6.18
N THR A 16 -9.94 -36.60 -4.94
CA THR A 16 -10.67 -36.00 -3.83
C THR A 16 -10.58 -34.50 -4.05
N ALA A 17 -11.64 -33.93 -4.63
CA ALA A 17 -11.85 -32.50 -4.56
C ALA A 17 -12.00 -32.25 -3.07
N ARG A 18 -10.87 -31.97 -2.40
CA ARG A 18 -10.88 -31.25 -1.15
C ARG A 18 -11.77 -30.08 -1.48
N ALA A 19 -12.97 -30.10 -0.93
CA ALA A 19 -13.79 -28.93 -0.78
C ALA A 19 -12.99 -28.02 0.15
N ALA A 20 -11.92 -27.44 -0.39
CA ALA A 20 -11.48 -26.13 -0.03
C ALA A 20 -12.71 -25.29 -0.35
N ARG A 21 -13.60 -25.20 0.64
CA ARG A 21 -14.28 -23.95 0.90
C ARG A 21 -13.13 -22.96 1.01
N LYS A 22 -12.70 -22.42 -0.13
CA LYS A 22 -12.04 -21.13 -0.20
C LYS A 22 -13.10 -20.25 0.42
N ARG A 23 -13.05 -20.14 1.75
CA ARG A 23 -13.67 -19.05 2.46
C ARG A 23 -13.07 -17.87 1.72
N ARG A 24 -13.78 -17.33 0.74
CA ARG A 24 -13.71 -15.91 0.42
C ARG A 24 -14.18 -15.24 1.71
N SER A 25 -13.36 -15.31 2.74
CA SER A 25 -13.32 -14.25 3.72
C SER A 25 -13.02 -13.05 2.82
N SER A 26 -14.00 -12.16 2.73
CA SER A 26 -13.75 -10.79 2.34
C SER A 26 -12.62 -10.30 3.24
N ARG A 27 -11.38 -10.59 2.85
CA ARG A 27 -10.20 -9.98 3.47
C ARG A 27 -10.32 -8.54 3.04
N HIS A 28 -10.86 -7.74 3.94
CA HIS A 28 -10.84 -6.30 3.79
C HIS A 28 -9.37 -5.92 3.69
N LEU A 29 -9.04 -5.17 2.65
CA LEU A 29 -7.68 -4.68 2.43
C LEU A 29 -7.29 -3.83 3.65
N SER A 30 -6.22 -4.21 4.34
CA SER A 30 -5.69 -3.43 5.45
C SER A 30 -4.73 -2.34 4.97
N ALA A 31 -4.46 -1.36 5.82
CA ALA A 31 -3.38 -0.40 5.56
C ALA A 31 -2.03 -1.11 5.40
N GLY A 32 -1.78 -2.19 6.16
CA GLY A 32 -0.54 -2.94 6.02
C GLY A 32 -0.40 -3.66 4.68
N ASP A 33 -1.49 -4.20 4.13
CA ASP A 33 -1.51 -4.77 2.78
C ASP A 33 -1.15 -3.68 1.74
N VAL A 34 -1.73 -2.48 1.88
CA VAL A 34 -1.46 -1.35 0.98
C VAL A 34 0.00 -0.91 1.07
N TYR A 35 0.52 -0.67 2.27
CA TYR A 35 1.92 -0.24 2.44
C TYR A 35 2.91 -1.29 1.95
N THR A 36 2.60 -2.58 2.13
CA THR A 36 3.43 -3.66 1.61
C THR A 36 3.45 -3.63 0.08
N ALA A 37 2.28 -3.49 -0.55
CA ALA A 37 2.19 -3.39 -2.01
C ALA A 37 2.93 -2.15 -2.56
N ILE A 38 2.81 -1.00 -1.89
CA ILE A 38 3.54 0.21 -2.28
C ILE A 38 5.05 -0.02 -2.17
N ASP A 39 5.53 -0.58 -1.05
CA ASP A 39 6.96 -0.84 -0.84
C ASP A 39 7.53 -1.81 -1.89
N GLU A 40 6.78 -2.85 -2.25
CA GLU A 40 7.14 -3.77 -3.34
C GLU A 40 7.23 -3.05 -4.69
N VAL A 41 6.24 -2.22 -5.04
CA VAL A 41 6.24 -1.46 -6.30
C VAL A 41 7.41 -0.47 -6.35
N LEU A 42 7.67 0.24 -5.25
CA LEU A 42 8.81 1.16 -5.18
C LEU A 42 10.13 0.42 -5.32
N GLN A 43 10.30 -0.74 -4.69
CA GLN A 43 11.50 -1.55 -4.87
C GLN A 43 11.69 -2.00 -6.32
N LEU A 44 10.60 -2.38 -7.02
CA LEU A 44 10.65 -2.70 -8.45
C LEU A 44 11.02 -1.48 -9.31
N ALA A 45 10.62 -0.28 -8.89
CA ALA A 45 10.99 0.98 -9.51
C ALA A 45 12.40 1.47 -9.16
N GLY A 46 13.16 0.70 -8.37
CA GLY A 46 14.56 1.00 -8.02
C GLY A 46 14.75 1.85 -6.76
N TYR A 47 13.71 2.00 -5.94
CA TYR A 47 13.85 2.61 -4.61
C TYR A 47 14.38 1.61 -3.60
N ASP A 48 15.07 2.12 -2.58
CA ASP A 48 15.56 1.31 -1.48
C ASP A 48 14.43 0.93 -0.50
N LYS A 49 14.76 0.02 0.41
CA LYS A 49 13.89 -0.34 1.54
C LYS A 49 13.63 0.89 2.43
N ASP A 50 12.48 0.89 3.08
CA ASP A 50 12.02 1.94 3.98
C ASP A 50 11.65 3.27 3.31
N CYS A 51 11.70 3.38 1.98
CA CYS A 51 11.32 4.61 1.29
C CYS A 51 9.86 5.00 1.50
N VAL A 52 8.93 4.05 1.67
CA VAL A 52 7.53 4.35 2.05
C VAL A 52 7.44 4.93 3.45
N VAL A 53 8.28 4.49 4.37
CA VAL A 53 8.30 5.00 5.75
C VAL A 53 8.93 6.39 5.79
N LYS A 54 9.99 6.61 5.00
CA LYS A 54 10.58 7.92 4.81
C LYS A 54 9.58 8.91 4.24
N SER A 55 8.77 8.53 3.24
CA SER A 55 7.77 9.43 2.66
C SER A 55 6.68 9.84 3.66
N VAL A 56 6.29 8.97 4.59
CA VAL A 56 5.39 9.32 5.71
C VAL A 56 6.01 10.40 6.61
N CYS A 57 7.29 10.24 6.97
CA CYS A 57 8.01 11.23 7.77
C CYS A 57 8.11 12.57 7.01
N GLU A 58 8.53 12.53 5.74
CA GLU A 58 8.73 13.72 4.91
C GLU A 58 7.43 14.50 4.70
N LEU A 59 6.33 13.80 4.39
CA LEU A 59 5.03 14.44 4.23
C LEU A 59 4.57 15.11 5.52
N SER A 60 4.76 14.43 6.66
CA SER A 60 4.39 14.95 7.97
C SER A 60 5.24 16.15 8.41
N HIS A 61 6.48 16.22 7.91
CA HIS A 61 7.40 17.34 8.12
C HIS A 61 7.04 18.54 7.24
N SER A 62 6.72 18.30 5.96
CA SER A 62 6.37 19.32 4.98
C SER A 62 5.16 18.87 4.17
N PRO A 63 3.94 19.18 4.63
CA PRO A 63 2.71 18.86 3.91
C PRO A 63 2.65 19.53 2.52
N PHE A 64 1.80 19.02 1.65
CA PHE A 64 1.52 19.62 0.35
C PHE A 64 0.89 21.02 0.53
N HIS A 65 1.67 22.09 0.37
CA HIS A 65 1.20 23.47 0.61
C HIS A 65 0.60 24.18 -0.60
N ASN A 66 0.76 23.65 -1.83
CA ASN A 66 0.36 24.33 -3.08
C ASN A 66 -0.59 23.53 -3.97
N VAL A 67 -1.13 22.42 -3.44
CA VAL A 67 -1.93 21.45 -4.19
C VAL A 67 -3.39 21.44 -3.72
N GLU A 68 -3.88 22.63 -3.33
CA GLU A 68 -5.29 22.86 -3.05
C GLU A 68 -6.12 22.42 -4.29
N ASP A 69 -7.10 21.56 -4.06
CA ASP A 69 -8.00 20.92 -5.05
C ASP A 69 -7.46 19.75 -5.90
N ASP A 70 -6.33 19.13 -5.54
CA ASP A 70 -5.87 17.89 -6.20
C ASP A 70 -6.26 16.62 -5.43
N PHE A 71 -7.13 15.82 -6.05
CA PHE A 71 -7.57 14.52 -5.53
C PHE A 71 -6.41 13.54 -5.29
N TYR A 72 -5.37 13.56 -6.13
CA TYR A 72 -4.21 12.69 -5.95
C TYR A 72 -3.39 13.10 -4.74
N ALA A 73 -3.26 14.41 -4.50
CA ALA A 73 -2.62 14.92 -3.29
C ALA A 73 -3.40 14.54 -2.03
N GLU A 74 -4.73 14.59 -2.08
CA GLU A 74 -5.59 14.14 -0.97
C GLU A 74 -5.47 12.64 -0.70
N ILE A 75 -5.45 11.80 -1.75
CA ILE A 75 -5.22 10.35 -1.60
C ILE A 75 -3.85 10.10 -0.96
N LEU A 76 -2.80 10.76 -1.45
CA LEU A 76 -1.45 10.61 -0.89
C LEU A 76 -1.40 11.09 0.56
N HIS A 77 -2.05 12.19 0.89
CA HIS A 77 -2.16 12.66 2.26
C HIS A 77 -2.82 11.61 3.16
N PHE A 78 -3.98 11.09 2.76
CA PHE A 78 -4.67 10.06 3.52
C PHE A 78 -3.83 8.78 3.68
N LEU A 79 -3.20 8.31 2.60
CA LEU A 79 -2.37 7.10 2.64
C LEU A 79 -1.09 7.29 3.45
N LEU A 80 -0.50 8.47 3.44
CA LEU A 80 0.79 8.72 4.11
C LEU A 80 0.64 9.41 5.47
N THR A 81 -0.59 9.52 5.99
CA THR A 81 -0.88 10.01 7.35
C THR A 81 -1.52 8.89 8.17
N PRO A 82 -0.73 7.89 8.61
CA PRO A 82 -1.23 6.65 9.21
C PRO A 82 -2.09 6.85 10.47
N SER A 83 -1.90 7.97 11.20
CA SER A 83 -2.72 8.32 12.36
C SER A 83 -4.15 8.77 12.01
N GLU A 84 -4.40 9.20 10.78
CA GLU A 84 -5.73 9.67 10.32
C GLU A 84 -6.68 8.52 9.98
N HIS A 85 -6.15 7.31 9.77
CA HIS A 85 -6.96 6.15 9.43
C HIS A 85 -6.82 5.02 10.47
N GLN A 86 -7.90 4.27 10.69
CA GLN A 86 -7.90 3.07 11.55
C GLN A 86 -7.83 1.77 10.72
N ALA A 87 -7.23 1.85 9.53
CA ALA A 87 -7.28 0.77 8.53
C ALA A 87 -6.26 -0.37 8.75
N PHE A 88 -5.37 -0.27 9.74
CA PHE A 88 -4.49 -1.38 10.09
C PHE A 88 -5.27 -2.53 10.74
N GLY A 89 -4.97 -3.76 10.34
CA GLY A 89 -5.50 -4.96 10.98
C GLY A 89 -4.93 -5.17 12.40
N GLU A 90 -5.65 -5.90 13.24
CA GLU A 90 -5.22 -6.18 14.62
C GLU A 90 -3.83 -6.86 14.71
N HIS A 91 -3.49 -7.66 13.69
CA HIS A 91 -2.23 -8.38 13.59
C HIS A 91 -1.06 -7.53 13.05
N GLU A 92 -1.32 -6.28 12.63
CA GLU A 92 -0.35 -5.38 12.01
C GLU A 92 0.24 -4.37 12.99
N ARG A 93 0.09 -4.59 14.30
CA ARG A 93 0.50 -3.64 15.35
C ARG A 93 1.94 -3.13 15.23
N LYS A 94 2.88 -3.99 14.82
CA LYS A 94 4.28 -3.59 14.61
C LYS A 94 4.43 -2.63 13.42
N MET A 95 3.71 -2.90 12.34
CA MET A 95 3.73 -2.06 11.14
C MET A 95 3.05 -0.72 11.42
N LYS A 96 1.88 -0.74 12.08
CA LYS A 96 1.20 0.46 12.56
C LYS A 96 2.15 1.36 13.37
N LEU A 97 2.83 0.79 14.37
CA LEU A 97 3.78 1.54 15.19
C LEU A 97 4.93 2.12 14.37
N LYS A 98 5.47 1.37 13.38
CA LYS A 98 6.55 1.84 12.50
C LYS A 98 6.14 3.11 11.74
N TYR A 99 4.96 3.11 11.15
CA TYR A 99 4.46 4.20 10.33
C TYR A 99 3.99 5.40 11.17
N GLU A 100 3.23 5.18 12.24
CA GLU A 100 2.79 6.25 13.14
C GLU A 100 3.98 6.95 13.83
N LEU A 101 5.05 6.21 14.12
CA LEU A 101 6.26 6.80 14.69
C LEU A 101 7.01 7.66 13.66
N ALA A 102 7.06 7.23 12.40
CA ALA A 102 7.63 8.02 11.29
C ALA A 102 6.89 9.34 11.12
N GLU A 103 5.56 9.29 11.10
CA GLU A 103 4.70 10.47 11.05
C GLU A 103 4.99 11.41 12.22
N LYS A 104 5.05 10.87 13.45
CA LYS A 104 5.35 11.67 14.64
C LYS A 104 6.69 12.37 14.54
N TYR A 105 7.74 11.69 14.06
CA TYR A 105 9.05 12.32 13.87
C TYR A 105 9.00 13.46 12.85
N GLY A 106 8.28 13.27 11.74
CA GLY A 106 8.05 14.33 10.76
C GLY A 106 7.36 15.54 11.38
N ARG A 107 6.23 15.33 12.08
CA ARG A 107 5.50 16.40 12.79
C ARG A 107 6.35 17.14 13.84
N MET A 108 7.37 16.48 14.40
CA MET A 108 8.31 17.05 15.36
C MET A 108 9.46 17.84 14.71
N GLY A 109 9.52 17.92 13.38
CA GLY A 109 10.60 18.61 12.68
C GLY A 109 11.90 17.81 12.60
N ALA A 110 11.85 16.49 12.71
CA ALA A 110 13.05 15.65 12.57
C ALA A 110 13.57 15.66 11.12
N ASP A 111 14.88 15.50 10.96
CA ASP A 111 15.48 15.28 9.65
C ASP A 111 15.23 13.83 9.20
N CYS A 112 14.20 13.65 8.35
CA CYS A 112 13.81 12.34 7.83
C CYS A 112 14.91 11.68 6.98
N SER A 113 15.84 12.45 6.39
CA SER A 113 16.97 11.89 5.65
C SER A 113 18.02 11.27 6.58
N LEU A 114 18.21 11.81 7.78
CA LEU A 114 19.04 11.20 8.81
C LEU A 114 18.38 9.99 9.48
N MET A 115 17.06 10.02 9.64
CA MET A 115 16.30 8.92 10.25
C MET A 115 16.20 7.69 9.35
N TYR A 116 16.13 7.90 8.03
CA TYR A 116 15.98 6.84 7.03
C TYR A 116 17.11 6.89 5.98
N PRO A 117 18.37 6.65 6.38
CA PRO A 117 19.54 6.82 5.50
C PRO A 117 19.65 5.72 4.43
N THR A 118 18.92 4.61 4.58
CA THR A 118 18.80 3.55 3.58
C THR A 118 18.07 4.03 2.34
N CYS A 119 17.07 4.90 2.49
CA CYS A 119 16.33 5.47 1.38
C CYS A 119 17.00 6.76 0.89
N ARG A 120 17.82 6.64 -0.15
CA ARG A 120 18.55 7.80 -0.72
C ARG A 120 17.68 8.69 -1.59
N LYS A 121 16.74 8.08 -2.31
CA LYS A 121 15.83 8.76 -3.23
C LYS A 121 14.43 8.86 -2.63
N SER A 122 13.92 10.08 -2.47
CA SER A 122 12.54 10.26 -1.98
C SER A 122 11.53 10.03 -3.09
N PHE A 123 10.62 9.09 -2.88
CA PHE A 123 9.45 8.91 -3.75
C PHE A 123 8.53 10.13 -3.70
N LEU A 124 8.43 10.80 -2.55
CA LEU A 124 7.54 11.94 -2.36
C LEU A 124 7.97 13.12 -3.24
N THR A 125 9.28 13.35 -3.37
CA THR A 125 9.82 14.38 -4.27
C THR A 125 9.56 14.10 -5.75
N ASP A 126 9.67 12.83 -6.16
CA ASP A 126 9.41 12.42 -7.54
C ASP A 126 7.92 12.58 -7.89
N ILE A 127 7.01 12.17 -7.00
CA ILE A 127 5.57 12.26 -7.26
C ILE A 127 5.05 13.70 -7.13
N SER A 128 5.61 14.54 -6.25
CA SER A 128 5.21 15.94 -6.17
C SER A 128 5.46 16.68 -7.49
N GLY A 129 6.59 16.41 -8.16
CA GLY A 129 6.85 16.98 -9.48
C GLY A 129 5.82 16.55 -10.52
N PHE A 130 5.37 15.30 -10.47
CA PHE A 130 4.29 14.81 -11.35
C PHE A 130 2.95 15.50 -11.08
N LEU A 131 2.61 15.76 -9.81
CA LEU A 131 1.38 16.48 -9.46
C LEU A 131 1.42 17.95 -9.94
N ASP A 132 2.58 18.59 -9.79
CA ASP A 132 2.79 19.96 -10.28
C ASP A 132 2.67 20.04 -11.81
N ASP A 133 3.20 19.06 -12.55
CA ASP A 133 3.10 19.00 -14.02
C ASP A 133 1.65 18.76 -14.51
N ASN A 134 0.87 17.93 -13.83
CA ASN A 134 -0.54 17.70 -14.19
C ASN A 134 -1.40 18.96 -14.02
N LYS A 135 -1.07 19.82 -13.03
CA LYS A 135 -1.76 21.10 -12.84
C LYS A 135 -1.60 22.02 -14.05
N LEU A 136 -0.46 21.95 -14.75
CA LEU A 136 -0.23 22.70 -15.98
C LEU A 136 -1.03 22.16 -17.18
N GLU A 137 -1.28 20.85 -17.24
CA GLU A 137 -2.13 20.26 -18.30
C GLU A 137 -3.62 20.56 -18.10
N SER A 138 -4.11 20.64 -16.85
CA SER A 138 -5.53 20.93 -16.57
C SER A 138 -5.95 22.39 -16.82
N ILE A 139 -5.01 23.31 -17.12
CA ILE A 139 -5.28 24.72 -17.41
C ILE A 139 -5.25 25.00 -18.94
N ARG A 140 -4.86 24.02 -19.76
CA ARG A 140 -4.84 24.12 -21.22
C ARG A 140 -6.07 23.47 -21.86
#